data_AF-J9E801-F1
#
_entry.id   AF-J9E801-F1
#
_cell.length_a   1.000
_cell.length_b   1.000
_cell.length_c   1.000
_cell.angle_alpha   90.00
_cell.angle_beta   90.00
_cell.angle_gamma   90.00
#
_symmetry.space_group_name_H-M   'P 1'
#
loop_
_entity.id
_entity.type
_entity.pdbx_description
1 polymer ?
#
loop_
_entity_poly.entity_id
_entity_poly.type
_entity_poly.pdbx_seq_one_letter_code
_entity_poly.pdbx_strand_id
1 'polypeptide(L)'
;MEISAVEKELKFVEALEGTCERMLQYKLHKEKSDISRFAKEESNTMKALNELRSKGVKVELGIPYEMWDTPSVEIVTLKQNCETLLERYENDLEQWYNIRNRPLLEEYLCKKRVLKRTERGCMEISDLEL
;
A
#
# COMPACT_ATOMS: atom_id res chain seq x y z
N MET A 1 -5.79 25.07 -25.30
CA MET A 1 -6.94 25.00 -24.38
C MET A 1 -6.38 25.08 -22.98
N GLU A 2 -6.55 26.21 -22.30
CA GLU A 2 -6.08 26.36 -20.92
C GLU A 2 -7.09 25.69 -19.99
N ILE A 3 -6.64 24.67 -19.27
CA ILE A 3 -7.43 23.98 -18.24
C ILE A 3 -7.61 24.95 -17.08
N SER A 4 -8.85 25.18 -16.66
CA SER A 4 -9.18 26.06 -15.53
C SER A 4 -8.62 25.51 -14.20
N ALA A 5 -8.42 26.38 -13.19
CA ALA A 5 -7.95 25.95 -11.88
C ALA A 5 -8.86 24.87 -11.25
N VAL A 6 -10.18 25.08 -11.37
CA VAL A 6 -11.21 24.13 -10.89
C VAL A 6 -11.09 22.77 -11.59
N GLU A 7 -10.83 22.75 -12.90
CA GLU A 7 -10.67 21.50 -13.64
C GLU A 7 -9.38 20.75 -13.27
N LYS A 8 -8.31 21.46 -12.89
CA LYS A 8 -7.08 20.82 -12.38
C LYS A 8 -7.29 20.20 -11.01
N GLU A 9 -7.96 20.92 -10.11
CA GLU A 9 -8.30 20.45 -8.76
C GLU A 9 -9.19 19.20 -8.83
N LEU A 10 -10.24 19.24 -9.66
CA LEU A 10 -11.11 18.08 -9.86
C LEU A 10 -10.33 16.85 -10.33
N LYS A 11 -9.49 16.99 -11.36
CA LYS A 11 -8.65 15.89 -11.87
C LYS A 11 -7.63 15.38 -10.86
N PHE A 12 -7.22 16.21 -9.91
CA PHE A 12 -6.32 15.80 -8.83
C PHE A 12 -7.07 14.97 -7.80
N VAL A 13 -8.25 15.43 -7.36
CA VAL A 13 -9.11 14.69 -6.42
C VAL A 13 -9.51 13.33 -7.01
N GLU A 14 -9.94 13.30 -8.27
CA GLU A 14 -10.26 12.05 -9.00
C GLU A 14 -9.06 11.09 -9.07
N ALA A 15 -7.83 11.62 -9.17
CA ALA A 15 -6.63 10.78 -9.20
C ALA A 15 -6.28 10.19 -7.82
N LEU A 16 -6.66 10.88 -6.73
CA LEU A 16 -6.46 10.38 -5.37
C LEU A 16 -7.55 9.39 -4.94
N GLU A 17 -8.76 9.52 -5.49
CA GLU A 17 -9.89 8.67 -5.15
C GLU A 17 -9.56 7.17 -5.30
N GLY A 18 -9.93 6.38 -4.28
CA GLY A 18 -9.71 4.93 -4.29
C GLY A 18 -8.25 4.50 -4.12
N THR A 19 -7.30 5.43 -3.91
CA THR A 19 -5.88 5.10 -3.85
C THR A 19 -5.52 4.25 -2.64
N CYS A 20 -6.02 4.61 -1.47
CA CYS A 20 -5.72 3.90 -0.23
C CYS A 20 -6.60 2.66 -0.03
N GLU A 21 -7.78 2.61 -0.63
CA GLU A 21 -8.68 1.45 -0.66
C GLU A 21 -7.98 0.24 -1.28
N ARG A 22 -7.11 0.47 -2.28
CA ARG A 22 -6.30 -0.60 -2.90
C ARG A 22 -5.36 -1.29 -1.92
N MET A 23 -5.03 -0.68 -0.77
CA MET A 23 -4.23 -1.33 0.27
C MET A 23 -4.93 -2.55 0.86
N LEU A 24 -6.26 -2.57 0.88
CA LEU A 24 -7.06 -3.71 1.37
C LEU A 24 -6.97 -4.95 0.48
N GLN A 25 -6.42 -4.83 -0.73
CA GLN A 25 -6.17 -5.96 -1.63
C GLN A 25 -4.89 -6.72 -1.27
N TYR A 26 -4.06 -6.17 -0.39
CA TYR A 26 -2.83 -6.83 0.05
C TYR A 26 -3.13 -7.84 1.16
N LYS A 27 -2.31 -8.88 1.19
CA LYS A 27 -2.26 -9.91 2.22
C LYS A 27 -0.90 -9.83 2.91
N LEU A 28 -0.89 -10.22 4.19
CA LEU A 28 0.32 -10.26 4.99
C LEU A 28 1.01 -11.62 4.85
N HIS A 29 2.26 -11.60 4.39
CA HIS A 29 3.15 -12.75 4.32
C HIS A 29 4.06 -12.74 5.54
N LYS A 30 3.76 -13.60 6.53
CA LYS A 30 4.57 -13.72 7.75
C LYS A 30 5.91 -14.40 7.50
N GLU A 31 6.01 -15.13 6.39
CA GLU A 31 7.23 -15.81 5.94
C GLU A 31 8.24 -14.88 5.23
N LYS A 32 7.83 -13.67 4.84
CA LYS A 32 8.67 -12.67 4.16
C LYS A 32 9.13 -11.58 5.15
N SER A 33 10.01 -10.68 4.71
CA SER A 33 10.50 -9.52 5.49
C SER A 33 10.31 -8.19 4.75
N ASP A 34 10.36 -7.07 5.49
CA ASP A 34 10.22 -5.72 4.96
C ASP A 34 8.95 -5.48 4.12
N ILE A 35 9.04 -4.68 3.06
CA ILE A 35 7.90 -4.34 2.19
C ILE A 35 7.38 -5.55 1.41
N SER A 36 8.22 -6.57 1.18
CA SER A 36 7.82 -7.78 0.45
C SER A 36 6.77 -8.61 1.21
N ARG A 37 6.57 -8.31 2.51
CA ARG A 37 5.50 -8.91 3.33
C ARG A 37 4.10 -8.51 2.90
N PHE A 38 3.95 -7.42 2.16
CA PHE A 38 2.68 -6.95 1.65
C PHE A 38 2.58 -7.34 0.19
N ALA A 39 1.84 -8.40 -0.12
CA ALA A 39 1.66 -8.84 -1.49
C ALA A 39 0.22 -9.24 -1.75
N LYS A 40 -0.25 -9.17 -3.00
CA LYS A 40 -1.67 -9.39 -3.33
C LYS A 40 -2.02 -10.88 -3.43
N GLU A 41 -1.02 -11.71 -3.69
CA GLU A 41 -1.16 -13.15 -3.75
C GLU A 41 -1.44 -13.76 -2.37
N GLU A 42 -1.97 -14.98 -2.36
CA GLU A 42 -2.13 -15.73 -1.12
C GLU A 42 -0.78 -16.16 -0.54
N SER A 43 -0.61 -16.01 0.77
CA SER A 43 0.61 -16.41 1.47
C SER A 43 0.81 -17.91 1.50
N ASN A 44 2.07 -18.35 1.52
CA ASN A 44 2.40 -19.78 1.57
C ASN A 44 1.84 -20.42 2.84
N THR A 45 1.86 -19.66 3.94
CA THR A 45 1.25 -20.05 5.21
C THR A 45 -0.25 -20.32 5.06
N MET A 46 -0.99 -19.41 4.42
CA MET A 46 -2.44 -19.56 4.28
C MET A 46 -2.81 -20.70 3.32
N LYS A 47 -2.06 -20.87 2.22
CA LYS A 47 -2.20 -22.02 1.32
C LYS A 47 -2.07 -23.34 2.08
N ALA A 48 -1.01 -23.48 2.88
CA ALA A 48 -0.79 -24.70 3.67
C ALA A 48 -1.92 -24.96 4.69
N LEU A 49 -2.42 -23.92 5.36
CA LEU A 49 -3.56 -24.05 6.29
C LEU A 49 -4.84 -24.48 5.57
N ASN A 50 -5.12 -23.90 4.40
CA ASN A 50 -6.26 -24.27 3.56
C ASN A 50 -6.16 -25.72 3.05
N GLU A 51 -4.96 -26.18 2.67
CA GLU A 51 -4.71 -27.57 2.26
C GLU A 51 -4.87 -28.59 3.40
N LEU A 52 -4.41 -28.26 4.61
CA LEU A 52 -4.62 -29.11 5.78
C LEU A 52 -6.12 -29.26 6.07
N ARG A 53 -6.86 -28.16 6.05
CA ARG A 53 -8.31 -28.17 6.24
C ARG A 53 -9.03 -28.99 5.16
N SER A 54 -8.65 -28.85 3.89
CA SER A 54 -9.29 -29.59 2.80
C SER A 54 -9.08 -31.11 2.91
N LYS A 55 -8.02 -31.55 3.59
CA LYS A 55 -7.75 -32.95 3.94
C LYS A 55 -8.46 -33.43 5.21
N GLY A 56 -9.31 -32.60 5.82
CA GLY A 56 -10.06 -32.93 7.04
C GLY A 56 -9.28 -32.74 8.34
N VAL A 57 -8.10 -32.12 8.30
CA VAL A 57 -7.36 -31.77 9.52
C VAL A 57 -8.06 -30.60 10.20
N LYS A 58 -8.32 -30.74 11.50
CA LYS A 58 -8.88 -29.64 12.31
C LYS A 58 -7.81 -28.57 12.49
N VAL A 59 -8.01 -27.40 11.88
CA VAL A 59 -7.15 -26.22 12.02
C VAL A 59 -7.88 -25.17 12.86
N GLU A 60 -7.28 -24.74 13.97
CA GLU A 60 -7.85 -23.71 14.86
C GLU A 60 -6.96 -22.46 14.85
N LEU A 61 -7.46 -21.37 14.24
CA LEU A 61 -6.77 -20.08 14.21
C LEU A 61 -7.31 -19.09 15.26
N GLY A 62 -8.31 -19.48 16.04
CA GLY A 62 -9.02 -18.57 16.96
C GLY A 62 -9.94 -17.56 16.25
N ILE A 63 -10.12 -17.68 14.93
CA ILE A 63 -11.07 -16.89 14.13
C ILE A 63 -11.92 -17.80 13.24
N PRO A 64 -13.23 -17.50 13.08
CA PRO A 64 -14.09 -18.15 12.11
C PRO A 64 -13.54 -18.19 10.68
N TYR A 65 -13.86 -19.25 9.94
CA TYR A 65 -13.27 -19.53 8.62
C TYR A 65 -13.59 -18.44 7.60
N GLU A 66 -14.81 -17.95 7.61
CA GLU A 66 -15.30 -16.83 6.81
C GLU A 66 -14.48 -15.54 6.98
N MET A 67 -13.72 -15.41 8.08
CA MET A 67 -12.85 -14.27 8.34
C MET A 67 -11.38 -14.51 7.95
N TRP A 68 -11.01 -15.67 7.41
CA TRP A 68 -9.62 -15.96 7.03
C TRP A 68 -9.13 -15.09 5.87
N ASP A 69 -10.05 -14.66 4.99
CA ASP A 69 -9.78 -13.74 3.89
C ASP A 69 -9.99 -12.26 4.24
N THR A 70 -10.37 -11.95 5.48
CA THR A 70 -10.55 -10.56 5.92
C THR A 70 -9.19 -9.88 6.07
N PRO A 71 -9.04 -8.59 5.66
CA PRO A 71 -7.81 -7.85 5.86
C PRO A 71 -7.34 -7.89 7.32
N SER A 72 -6.08 -8.28 7.54
CA SER A 72 -5.47 -8.26 8.87
C SER A 72 -5.29 -6.83 9.40
N VAL A 73 -5.06 -6.70 10.72
CA VAL A 73 -4.80 -5.40 11.36
C VAL A 73 -3.68 -4.65 10.65
N GLU A 74 -2.59 -5.33 10.29
CA GLU A 74 -1.45 -4.73 9.59
C GLU A 74 -1.83 -4.17 8.20
N ILE A 75 -2.79 -4.79 7.50
CA ILE A 75 -3.29 -4.31 6.20
C ILE A 75 -4.21 -3.09 6.39
N VAL A 76 -5.05 -3.10 7.42
CA VAL A 76 -5.88 -1.95 7.78
C VAL A 76 -4.98 -0.77 8.20
N THR A 77 -3.94 -1.03 8.97
CA THR A 77 -2.93 -0.03 9.33
C THR A 77 -2.18 0.49 8.10
N LEU A 78 -1.86 -0.37 7.12
CA LEU A 78 -1.28 0.07 5.85
C LEU A 78 -2.19 1.06 5.10
N LYS A 79 -3.50 0.77 5.04
CA LYS A 79 -4.49 1.71 4.49
C LYS A 79 -4.51 3.03 5.26
N GLN A 80 -4.59 2.99 6.59
CA GLN A 80 -4.61 4.18 7.44
C GLN A 80 -3.35 5.04 7.28
N ASN A 81 -2.18 4.40 7.13
CA ASN A 81 -0.92 5.09 6.87
C ASN A 81 -0.93 5.76 5.49
N CYS A 82 -1.51 5.12 4.47
CA CYS A 82 -1.73 5.74 3.17
C CYS A 82 -2.64 6.97 3.27
N GLU A 83 -3.77 6.86 3.98
CA GLU A 83 -4.72 7.96 4.16
C GLU A 83 -4.06 9.15 4.87
N THR A 84 -3.35 8.87 5.96
CA THR A 84 -2.58 9.87 6.71
C THR A 84 -1.52 10.54 5.82
N LEU A 85 -0.89 9.78 4.92
CA LEU A 85 0.11 10.31 3.99
C LEU A 85 -0.53 11.24 2.94
N LEU A 86 -1.67 10.85 2.37
CA LEU A 86 -2.39 11.68 1.41
C LEU A 86 -2.87 12.98 2.06
N GLU A 87 -3.48 12.90 3.24
CA GLU A 87 -3.97 14.06 3.99
C GLU A 87 -2.83 15.03 4.33
N ARG A 88 -1.74 14.51 4.90
CA ARG A 88 -0.63 15.35 5.37
C ARG A 88 0.12 16.05 4.24
N TYR A 89 0.19 15.43 3.07
CA TYR A 89 1.00 15.89 1.95
C TYR A 89 0.17 16.27 0.72
N GLU A 90 -1.12 16.55 0.89
CA GLU A 90 -2.05 16.88 -0.20
C GLU A 90 -1.53 18.02 -1.10
N ASN A 91 -1.12 19.14 -0.49
CA ASN A 91 -0.56 20.29 -1.23
C ASN A 91 0.70 19.93 -2.03
N ASP A 92 1.59 19.10 -1.44
CA ASP A 92 2.80 18.66 -2.11
C ASP A 92 2.49 17.72 -3.29
N LEU A 93 1.50 16.85 -3.11
CA LEU A 93 0.98 15.92 -4.12
C LEU A 93 0.29 16.65 -5.25
N GLU A 94 -0.51 17.67 -4.95
CA GLU A 94 -1.17 18.52 -5.94
C GLU A 94 -0.12 19.28 -6.77
N GLN A 95 0.87 19.86 -6.09
CA GLN A 95 1.98 20.53 -6.78
C GLN A 95 2.71 19.54 -7.70
N TRP A 96 3.04 18.34 -7.20
CA TRP A 96 3.69 17.30 -7.99
C TRP A 96 2.84 16.88 -9.20
N TYR A 97 1.55 16.68 -9.00
CA TYR A 97 0.59 16.32 -10.04
C TYR A 97 0.50 17.42 -11.12
N ASN A 98 0.73 18.68 -10.78
CA ASN A 98 0.68 19.75 -11.78
C ASN A 98 2.03 20.02 -12.50
N ILE A 99 3.11 19.31 -12.15
CA ILE A 99 4.40 19.40 -12.86
C ILE A 99 4.28 18.72 -14.24
N ARG A 100 4.75 19.37 -15.31
CA ARG A 100 4.74 18.81 -16.68
C ARG A 100 5.66 17.59 -16.84
N ASN A 101 6.89 17.69 -16.33
CA ASN A 101 7.88 16.61 -16.34
C ASN A 101 8.08 16.11 -14.90
N ARG A 102 7.11 15.34 -14.40
CA ARG A 102 7.08 14.94 -12.99
C ARG A 102 8.27 14.04 -12.65
N PRO A 103 9.01 14.29 -11.56
CA PRO A 103 9.96 13.31 -11.03
C PRO A 103 9.20 12.08 -10.51
N LEU A 104 9.91 10.98 -10.26
CA LEU A 104 9.35 9.82 -9.53
C LEU A 104 8.73 10.28 -8.21
N LEU A 105 7.56 9.73 -7.88
CA LEU A 105 6.82 10.13 -6.69
C LEU A 105 7.59 9.77 -5.43
N GLU A 106 8.27 8.62 -5.40
CA GLU A 106 9.09 8.20 -4.25
C GLU A 106 10.24 9.17 -4.00
N GLU A 107 10.89 9.66 -5.06
CA GLU A 107 11.97 10.65 -4.93
C GLU A 107 11.45 12.03 -4.50
N TYR A 108 10.26 12.44 -4.98
CA TYR A 108 9.69 13.74 -4.64
C TYR A 108 9.05 13.77 -3.26
N LEU A 109 8.27 12.75 -2.92
CA LEU A 109 7.50 12.69 -1.68
C LEU A 109 8.28 11.94 -0.62
N CYS A 110 8.52 10.64 -0.82
CA CYS A 110 9.09 9.76 0.20
C CYS A 110 10.48 10.25 0.63
N LYS A 111 11.41 10.45 -0.30
CA LYS A 111 12.79 10.84 0.03
C LYS A 111 12.94 12.26 0.52
N LYS A 112 12.29 13.22 -0.14
CA LYS A 112 12.53 14.65 0.11
C LYS A 112 11.66 15.22 1.23
N ARG A 113 10.52 14.60 1.55
CA ARG A 113 9.51 15.18 2.45
C ARG A 113 9.06 14.27 3.59
N VAL A 114 8.97 12.96 3.36
CA VAL A 114 8.44 12.01 4.35
C VAL A 114 9.56 11.42 5.22
N LEU A 115 10.56 10.81 4.58
CA LEU A 115 11.61 10.05 5.26
C LEU A 115 12.75 10.96 5.72
N LYS A 116 13.14 10.82 6.99
CA LYS A 116 14.40 11.38 7.49
C LYS A 116 15.57 10.70 6.80
N ARG A 117 16.74 11.35 6.78
CA ARG A 117 17.96 10.78 6.16
C ARG A 117 18.30 9.38 6.67
N THR A 118 18.09 9.11 7.96
CA THR A 118 18.35 7.82 8.61
C THR A 118 17.33 6.74 8.27
N GLU A 119 16.18 7.10 7.71
CA GLU A 119 15.06 6.19 7.40
C GLU A 119 15.02 5.80 5.91
N ARG A 120 15.96 6.29 5.11
CA ARG A 120 15.96 6.11 3.64
C ARG A 120 16.44 4.74 3.16
N GLY A 121 16.97 3.89 4.05
CA GLY A 121 17.45 2.55 3.69
C GLY A 121 16.34 1.66 3.09
N CYS A 122 15.08 1.92 3.40
CA CYS A 122 13.95 1.19 2.82
C CYS A 122 13.73 1.44 1.32
N MET A 123 14.33 2.48 0.74
CA MET A 123 14.23 2.78 -0.69
C MET A 123 15.34 2.14 -1.54
N GLU A 124 16.34 1.52 -0.92
CA GLU A 124 17.43 0.82 -1.64
C GLU A 124 17.09 -0.65 -1.92
N ILE A 125 16.03 -1.17 -1.29
CA ILE A 125 15.61 -2.58 -1.37
C ILE A 125 14.81 -2.86 -2.65
N SER A 126 14.25 -1.83 -3.30
CA SER A 126 13.44 -1.98 -4.52
C SER A 126 14.22 -2.34 -5.79
N ASP A 127 15.56 -2.30 -5.75
CA ASP A 127 16.41 -2.54 -6.92
C ASP A 127 16.90 -4.00 -7.05
N LEU A 128 16.46 -4.91 -6.16
CA LEU A 128 16.97 -6.30 -6.11
C LEU A 128 16.04 -7.39 -6.65
N GLU A 129 14.84 -7.06 -7.13
CA GLU A 129 13.97 -8.06 -7.76
C GLU A 129 13.23 -7.48 -8.99
N LEU A 130 13.93 -7.45 -10.13
CA LEU A 130 13.35 -7.52 -11.48
C LEU A 130 14.08 -8.61 -12.27
#